data_AF-A0AA45TYT3-F1
#
_entry.id   AF-A0AA45TYT3-F1
#
_cell.length_a   1.000
_cell.length_b   1.000
_cell.length_c   1.000
_cell.angle_alpha   90.00
_cell.angle_beta   90.00
_cell.angle_gamma   90.00
#
_symmetry.space_group_name_H-M   'P 1'
#
loop_
_entity.id
_entity.type
_entity.pdbx_description
1 polymer ?
#
loop_
_entity_poly.entity_id
_entity_poly.type
_entity_poly.pdbx_seq_one_letter_code
_entity_poly.pdbx_strand_id
1 'polypeptide(L)'
;MRFLPTTLLALSLLGTLPTACCSNPSPSTNACQIPEETPTDPGTVQVTQLGAGELNAAGQTWPYQLLKLEVPGRAATYAQWFPPRKPGVSPTVVLTKPYDGIAWTGEAVDAKWATRGAGIHPDDSEPHYGPGSSPIAFTPTTPELIAGEAFIHLFHDFGVLAVFGRFYAGGDLQNDRDDMNAGMRFLAQAPNVDTTRIGIFGGSWGGYEALYAAADAPSTVVPAVGVALSPLSDFAAEVDYVSRWVPARVSDPAMRSRYQQFFEPYFRRIYATTGGDPVTPGTDYTRWTAAHLASTIQTPFLILHDDWDTLIPVEHTRALVAQAPQRFTPMYLQNLPAVDWNTLSPDHGPLLTAHGGVVITLSLGHLFVTLGAAEQPLYVPHVQGTVRTWLRGVRAAQEQGRDVSDVVPRLLELTDPRVLMFEPSLGTLQPGAAFIAQELNAVWGTTFTDANVGSALAPGLPAP
;
A
#
# COMPACT_ATOMS: atom_id res chain seq x y z
N MET A 1 19.46 -18.37 15.84
CA MET A 1 18.92 -17.19 15.14
C MET A 1 17.58 -16.86 15.77
N ARG A 2 17.45 -15.72 16.47
CA ARG A 2 16.13 -15.22 16.90
C ARG A 2 15.60 -14.39 15.73
N PHE A 3 14.72 -14.99 14.92
CA PHE A 3 14.00 -14.25 13.90
C PHE A 3 13.07 -13.23 14.58
N LEU A 4 12.99 -12.03 14.02
CA LEU A 4 12.01 -11.01 14.42
C LEU A 4 10.61 -11.66 14.44
N PRO A 5 9.77 -11.41 15.46
CA PRO A 5 8.43 -11.99 15.51
C PRO A 5 7.63 -11.54 14.29
N THR A 6 7.09 -12.51 13.54
CA THR A 6 6.20 -12.35 12.37
C THR A 6 5.00 -11.42 12.62
N THR A 7 4.65 -11.20 13.88
CA THR A 7 3.63 -10.26 14.35
C THR A 7 3.96 -8.80 13.99
N LEU A 8 5.24 -8.41 13.93
CA LEU A 8 5.64 -7.04 13.57
C LEU A 8 5.56 -6.77 12.06
N LEU A 9 5.73 -7.78 11.20
CA LEU A 9 5.63 -7.61 9.74
C LEU A 9 4.16 -7.51 9.27
N ALA A 10 3.24 -8.18 9.97
CA ALA A 10 1.81 -8.12 9.66
C ALA A 10 1.11 -6.90 10.28
N LEU A 11 1.52 -6.44 11.47
CA LEU A 11 0.95 -5.24 12.11
C LEU A 11 1.52 -3.91 11.60
N SER A 12 2.75 -3.86 11.07
CA SER A 12 3.30 -2.61 10.48
C SER A 12 2.65 -2.26 9.13
N LEU A 13 2.12 -3.25 8.41
CA LEU A 13 1.47 -3.05 7.11
C LEU A 13 -0.04 -2.77 7.19
N LEU A 14 -0.65 -2.88 8.38
CA LEU A 14 -2.11 -2.74 8.60
C LEU A 14 -2.43 -1.82 9.80
N GLY A 15 -1.79 -0.65 9.86
CA GLY A 15 -1.89 0.37 10.92
C GLY A 15 -3.09 0.24 11.88
N THR A 16 -2.82 -0.02 13.16
CA THR A 16 -3.85 -0.14 14.20
C THR A 16 -4.56 1.19 14.47
N LEU A 17 -5.89 1.21 14.41
CA LEU A 17 -6.76 2.37 14.65
C LEU A 17 -7.13 2.55 16.14
N PRO A 18 -7.16 3.80 16.65
CA PRO A 18 -7.85 4.11 17.91
C PRO A 18 -9.12 4.95 17.72
N THR A 19 -10.10 4.75 18.60
CA THR A 19 -11.39 5.44 18.69
C THR A 19 -11.29 6.84 19.32
N ALA A 20 -11.96 7.86 18.74
CA ALA A 20 -12.01 9.23 19.29
C ALA A 20 -13.43 9.66 19.74
N CYS A 21 -13.48 10.74 20.54
CA CYS A 21 -14.65 11.33 21.23
C CYS A 21 -14.86 12.82 20.88
N CYS A 22 -16.10 13.30 21.05
CA CYS A 22 -16.81 14.47 20.50
C CYS A 22 -16.29 15.92 20.76
N SER A 23 -16.52 16.87 19.82
CA SER A 23 -17.38 18.09 19.95
C SER A 23 -17.25 19.12 18.76
N ASN A 24 -18.30 19.95 18.56
CA ASN A 24 -18.71 20.71 17.35
C ASN A 24 -18.01 22.07 17.03
N PRO A 25 -18.15 22.66 15.81
CA PRO A 25 -17.24 23.67 15.25
C PRO A 25 -17.84 25.09 15.02
N SER A 26 -16.99 26.03 14.59
CA SER A 26 -17.36 27.29 13.89
C SER A 26 -16.27 27.71 12.88
N PRO A 27 -16.59 28.45 11.80
CA PRO A 27 -15.77 28.48 10.59
C PRO A 27 -14.98 29.78 10.38
N SER A 28 -13.80 29.70 9.73
CA SER A 28 -13.29 30.82 8.92
C SER A 28 -12.30 30.41 7.82
N THR A 29 -12.69 30.83 6.61
CA THR A 29 -11.99 31.20 5.36
C THR A 29 -10.46 31.18 5.29
N ASN A 30 -9.90 30.46 4.30
CA ASN A 30 -8.71 30.88 3.53
C ASN A 30 -8.71 30.25 2.13
N ALA A 31 -8.13 30.99 1.17
CA ALA A 31 -8.33 30.85 -0.27
C ALA A 31 -7.44 29.79 -0.94
N CYS A 32 -8.04 29.07 -1.90
CA CYS A 32 -7.44 28.02 -2.71
C CYS A 32 -6.36 28.55 -3.66
N GLN A 33 -5.26 27.82 -3.80
CA GLN A 33 -4.31 28.00 -4.90
C GLN A 33 -4.85 27.31 -6.16
N ILE A 34 -4.69 27.96 -7.31
CA ILE A 34 -5.13 27.46 -8.61
C ILE A 34 -4.10 26.42 -9.10
N PRO A 35 -4.50 25.26 -9.63
CA PRO A 35 -3.57 24.27 -10.16
C PRO A 35 -2.83 24.82 -11.40
N GLU A 36 -1.50 24.84 -11.33
CA GLU A 36 -0.63 25.13 -12.48
C GLU A 36 -0.78 24.08 -13.59
N GLU A 37 -0.56 24.53 -14.84
CA GLU A 37 -0.45 23.69 -16.05
C GLU A 37 0.51 22.51 -15.84
N THR A 38 0.34 21.45 -16.63
CA THR A 38 1.21 20.26 -16.63
C THR A 38 2.69 20.68 -16.54
N PRO A 39 3.39 20.45 -15.40
CA PRO A 39 4.72 20.99 -15.23
C PRO A 39 5.64 20.44 -16.31
N THR A 40 6.29 21.35 -17.05
CA THR A 40 7.52 21.02 -17.78
C THR A 40 8.47 20.33 -16.80
N ASP A 41 9.07 19.20 -17.20
CA ASP A 41 9.93 18.38 -16.36
C ASP A 41 10.87 19.26 -15.50
N PRO A 42 10.66 19.37 -14.17
CA PRO A 42 11.36 20.34 -13.31
C PRO A 42 12.86 20.08 -13.16
N GLY A 43 13.41 19.07 -13.83
CA GLY A 43 14.83 18.73 -13.85
C GLY A 43 15.19 17.60 -12.88
N THR A 44 16.49 17.43 -12.67
CA THR A 44 17.07 16.39 -11.79
C THR A 44 16.74 16.64 -10.32
N VAL A 45 16.54 15.58 -9.54
CA VAL A 45 16.36 15.69 -8.08
C VAL A 45 17.70 15.90 -7.39
N GLN A 46 17.80 16.91 -6.53
CA GLN A 46 18.95 17.09 -5.67
C GLN A 46 18.85 16.12 -4.48
N VAL A 47 19.93 15.39 -4.23
CA VAL A 47 19.97 14.36 -3.17
C VAL A 47 20.98 14.79 -2.11
N THR A 48 20.50 14.95 -0.88
CA THR A 48 21.33 15.20 0.29
C THR A 48 21.26 13.98 1.21
N GLN A 49 22.38 13.31 1.45
CA GLN A 49 22.47 12.26 2.45
C GLN A 49 22.56 12.89 3.85
N LEU A 50 21.52 12.72 4.65
CA LEU A 50 21.43 13.23 6.03
C LEU A 50 22.10 12.30 7.04
N GLY A 51 22.13 11.00 6.73
CA GLY A 51 22.69 9.98 7.59
C GLY A 51 22.86 8.66 6.85
N ALA A 52 23.51 7.71 7.50
CA ALA A 52 23.64 6.34 7.03
C ALA A 52 23.79 5.40 8.22
N GLY A 53 23.51 4.13 7.97
CA GLY A 53 23.69 3.06 8.94
C GLY A 53 23.67 1.71 8.26
N GLU A 54 23.58 0.66 9.07
CA GLU A 54 23.62 -0.71 8.60
C GLU A 54 22.59 -1.56 9.33
N LEU A 55 21.87 -2.40 8.56
CA LEU A 55 21.06 -3.49 9.09
C LEU A 55 21.93 -4.75 9.19
N ASN A 56 21.92 -5.41 10.35
CA ASN A 56 22.49 -6.75 10.50
C ASN A 56 21.37 -7.77 10.72
N ALA A 57 21.16 -8.64 9.74
CA ALA A 57 20.12 -9.67 9.76
C ALA A 57 20.57 -10.88 8.93
N ALA A 58 20.10 -12.10 9.25
CA ALA A 58 20.49 -13.33 8.57
C ALA A 58 22.02 -13.52 8.30
N GLY A 59 22.88 -12.97 9.16
CA GLY A 59 24.33 -13.04 9.01
C GLY A 59 24.91 -12.16 7.90
N GLN A 60 24.14 -11.22 7.36
CA GLN A 60 24.58 -10.24 6.39
C GLN A 60 24.34 -8.82 6.90
N THR A 61 25.08 -7.89 6.31
CA THR A 61 25.00 -6.46 6.57
C THR A 61 24.48 -5.75 5.33
N TRP A 62 23.44 -4.93 5.49
CA TRP A 62 22.90 -4.07 4.43
C TRP A 62 23.06 -2.61 4.82
N PRO A 63 23.83 -1.81 4.05
CA PRO A 63 23.91 -0.39 4.29
C PRO A 63 22.57 0.27 3.95
N TYR A 64 22.25 1.35 4.66
CA TYR A 64 21.16 2.25 4.30
C TYR A 64 21.62 3.70 4.36
N GLN A 65 20.94 4.55 3.60
CA GLN A 65 21.12 6.00 3.57
C GLN A 65 19.79 6.67 3.94
N LEU A 66 19.87 7.72 4.73
CA LEU A 66 18.76 8.62 5.03
C LEU A 66 18.89 9.82 4.10
N LEU A 67 17.90 10.04 3.26
CA LEU A 67 17.95 10.97 2.14
C LEU A 67 16.93 12.09 2.33
N LYS A 68 17.36 13.30 1.98
CA LYS A 68 16.50 14.42 1.61
C LYS A 68 16.54 14.57 0.09
N LEU A 69 15.39 14.56 -0.55
CA LEU A 69 15.22 14.67 -1.99
C LEU A 69 14.53 16.01 -2.29
N GLU A 70 15.17 16.84 -3.10
CA GLU A 70 14.72 18.21 -3.38
C GLU A 70 14.50 18.36 -4.88
N VAL A 71 13.23 18.57 -5.27
CA VAL A 71 12.84 18.91 -6.63
C VAL A 71 12.53 20.41 -6.68
N PRO A 72 13.06 21.18 -7.64
CA PRO A 72 12.82 22.63 -7.70
C PRO A 72 11.33 22.99 -7.66
N GLY A 73 10.97 23.95 -6.80
CA GLY A 73 9.59 24.42 -6.64
C GLY A 73 8.69 23.55 -5.75
N ARG A 74 9.23 22.49 -5.15
CA ARG A 74 8.47 21.56 -4.28
C ARG A 74 9.03 21.53 -2.86
N ALA A 75 8.21 21.02 -1.94
CA ALA A 75 8.68 20.68 -0.60
C ALA A 75 9.73 19.56 -0.65
N ALA A 76 10.53 19.44 0.40
CA ALA A 76 11.52 18.39 0.49
C ALA A 76 10.87 17.05 0.85
N THR A 77 11.23 16.02 0.10
CA THR A 77 10.83 14.64 0.36
C THR A 77 11.90 13.93 1.16
N TYR A 78 11.48 12.99 2.01
CA TYR A 78 12.38 12.18 2.81
C TYR A 78 12.27 10.72 2.42
N ALA A 79 13.41 10.04 2.34
CA ALA A 79 13.46 8.64 1.99
C ALA A 79 14.56 7.88 2.72
N GLN A 80 14.36 6.59 2.95
CA GLN A 80 15.39 5.66 3.38
C GLN A 80 15.72 4.72 2.24
N TRP A 81 16.98 4.74 1.81
CA TRP A 81 17.47 4.01 0.65
C TRP A 81 18.41 2.89 1.07
N PHE A 82 18.11 1.67 0.63
CA PHE A 82 18.98 0.51 0.72
C PHE A 82 19.50 0.19 -0.69
N PRO A 83 20.75 0.55 -1.01
CA PRO A 83 21.30 0.26 -2.32
C PRO A 83 21.43 -1.25 -2.54
N PRO A 84 21.27 -1.73 -3.80
CA PRO A 84 21.56 -3.10 -4.13
C PRO A 84 23.00 -3.49 -3.76
N ARG A 85 23.15 -4.71 -3.25
CA ARG A 85 24.43 -5.19 -2.71
C ARG A 85 25.37 -5.77 -3.78
N LYS A 86 24.78 -6.35 -4.83
CA LYS A 86 25.54 -6.97 -5.93
C LYS A 86 26.11 -5.91 -6.87
N PRO A 87 27.31 -6.11 -7.43
CA PRO A 87 27.80 -5.29 -8.52
C PRO A 87 26.85 -5.34 -9.73
N GLY A 88 26.71 -4.23 -10.45
CA GLY A 88 25.82 -4.11 -11.59
C GLY A 88 24.46 -3.54 -11.21
N VAL A 89 23.46 -3.69 -12.09
CA VAL A 89 22.09 -3.24 -11.85
C VAL A 89 21.24 -4.33 -11.22
N SER A 90 20.38 -3.95 -10.27
CA SER A 90 19.45 -4.85 -9.57
C SER A 90 18.03 -4.31 -9.54
N PRO A 91 17.02 -5.18 -9.41
CA PRO A 91 15.65 -4.75 -9.15
C PRO A 91 15.56 -3.87 -7.91
N THR A 92 14.56 -3.02 -7.85
CA THR A 92 14.31 -2.15 -6.70
C THR A 92 12.82 -2.14 -6.36
N VAL A 93 12.49 -2.12 -5.07
CA VAL A 93 11.10 -1.95 -4.60
C VAL A 93 10.95 -0.60 -3.91
N VAL A 94 9.95 0.17 -4.33
CA VAL A 94 9.49 1.37 -3.64
C VAL A 94 8.42 1.00 -2.63
N LEU A 95 8.60 1.42 -1.39
CA LEU A 95 7.62 1.28 -0.32
C LEU A 95 7.07 2.66 0.03
N THR A 96 5.75 2.81 -0.05
CA THR A 96 5.06 4.05 0.35
C THR A 96 4.89 4.09 1.87
N LYS A 97 5.26 5.19 2.51
CA LYS A 97 5.29 5.35 3.97
C LYS A 97 4.54 6.62 4.42
N PRO A 98 3.24 6.74 4.13
CA PRO A 98 2.47 7.95 4.44
C PRO A 98 2.41 8.24 5.94
N TYR A 99 2.24 7.20 6.75
CA TYR A 99 1.91 7.35 8.18
C TYR A 99 3.11 7.22 9.12
N ASP A 100 4.29 6.84 8.61
CA ASP A 100 5.46 6.57 9.42
C ASP A 100 6.10 7.86 9.93
N GLY A 101 6.16 7.98 11.26
CA GLY A 101 6.70 9.13 11.98
C GLY A 101 8.21 9.13 12.04
N ILE A 102 8.88 9.93 11.23
CA ILE A 102 10.35 10.03 11.22
C ILE A 102 10.86 11.20 12.06
N ALA A 103 12.07 11.08 12.61
CA ALA A 103 12.67 12.09 13.49
C ALA A 103 14.09 12.53 13.05
N TRP A 104 14.62 11.93 11.99
CA TRP A 104 16.03 12.08 11.57
C TRP A 104 16.25 13.15 10.50
N THR A 105 15.19 13.88 10.12
CA THR A 105 15.21 14.88 9.05
C THR A 105 15.90 16.20 9.44
N GLY A 106 15.95 16.48 10.76
CA GLY A 106 16.35 17.77 11.31
C GLY A 106 15.25 18.85 11.27
N GLU A 107 14.05 18.54 10.77
CA GLU A 107 12.95 19.51 10.69
C GLU A 107 12.22 19.68 12.03
N ALA A 108 11.78 20.90 12.29
CA ALA A 108 11.09 21.24 13.54
C ALA A 108 9.76 20.48 13.71
N VAL A 109 9.05 20.22 12.61
CA VAL A 109 7.78 19.46 12.65
C VAL A 109 8.02 18.00 13.07
N ASP A 110 9.07 17.36 12.56
CA ASP A 110 9.42 15.99 12.93
C ASP A 110 9.89 15.90 14.38
N ALA A 111 10.72 16.86 14.81
CA ALA A 111 11.14 16.95 16.22
C ALA A 111 9.94 17.16 17.17
N LYS A 112 8.96 17.99 16.77
CA LYS A 112 7.71 18.21 17.52
C LYS A 112 6.95 16.91 17.69
N TRP A 113 6.70 16.18 16.61
CA TRP A 113 5.92 14.93 16.65
C TRP A 113 6.66 13.79 17.33
N ALA A 114 7.97 13.66 17.11
CA ALA A 114 8.80 12.70 17.82
C ALA A 114 8.73 12.90 19.35
N THR A 115 8.69 14.15 19.82
CA THR A 115 8.54 14.48 21.25
C THR A 115 7.19 14.04 21.82
N ARG A 116 6.13 13.97 20.99
CA ARG A 116 4.81 13.47 21.42
C ARG A 116 4.79 11.96 21.63
N GLY A 117 5.63 11.23 20.91
CA GLY A 117 5.66 9.76 20.93
C GLY A 117 4.43 9.11 20.28
N ALA A 118 4.41 7.78 20.27
CA ALA A 118 3.33 7.01 19.67
C ALA A 118 1.96 7.31 20.32
N GLY A 119 0.93 7.54 19.51
CA GLY A 119 -0.42 7.74 20.02
C GLY A 119 -1.32 8.59 19.14
N ILE A 120 -2.45 9.00 19.71
CA ILE A 120 -3.43 9.89 19.08
C ILE A 120 -3.21 11.29 19.59
N HIS A 121 -2.98 12.22 18.67
CA HIS A 121 -2.63 13.60 19.00
C HIS A 121 -3.46 14.59 18.18
N PRO A 122 -3.65 15.82 18.67
CA PRO A 122 -4.21 16.88 17.85
C PRO A 122 -3.39 17.08 16.57
N ASP A 123 -4.10 17.18 15.45
CA ASP A 123 -3.52 17.34 14.11
C ASP A 123 -3.13 18.80 13.82
N ASP A 124 -2.36 19.38 14.73
CA ASP A 124 -2.02 20.82 14.77
C ASP A 124 -0.88 21.23 13.83
N SER A 125 -0.54 20.39 12.85
CA SER A 125 0.42 20.70 11.79
C SER A 125 -0.25 20.99 10.45
N GLU A 126 -1.54 20.73 10.33
CA GLU A 126 -2.23 20.66 9.06
C GLU A 126 -2.98 21.93 8.67
N PRO A 127 -3.28 22.10 7.37
CA PRO A 127 -4.19 23.11 6.90
C PRO A 127 -5.51 23.06 7.68
N HIS A 128 -6.03 24.24 8.01
CA HIS A 128 -7.35 24.42 8.60
C HIS A 128 -7.58 23.70 9.95
N TYR A 129 -6.52 23.35 10.69
CA TYR A 129 -6.65 22.90 12.07
C TYR A 129 -7.32 23.97 12.94
N GLY A 130 -8.29 23.57 13.75
CA GLY A 130 -8.99 24.46 14.67
C GLY A 130 -9.82 23.74 15.73
N PRO A 131 -10.61 24.50 16.52
CA PRO A 131 -11.53 23.91 17.48
C PRO A 131 -12.50 22.92 16.80
N GLY A 132 -12.50 21.68 17.27
CA GLY A 132 -13.34 20.60 16.72
C GLY A 132 -12.67 19.72 15.67
N SER A 133 -11.41 20.01 15.27
CA SER A 133 -10.64 19.11 14.39
C SER A 133 -10.39 17.76 15.07
N SER A 134 -10.48 16.70 14.28
CA SER A 134 -10.23 15.35 14.77
C SER A 134 -8.73 15.10 14.92
N PRO A 135 -8.32 14.23 15.87
CA PRO A 135 -6.92 13.92 16.05
C PRO A 135 -6.44 12.91 14.99
N ILE A 136 -5.13 12.78 14.85
CA ILE A 136 -4.50 11.77 14.00
C ILE A 136 -3.62 10.82 14.84
N ALA A 137 -3.41 9.62 14.30
CA ALA A 137 -2.43 8.69 14.85
C ALA A 137 -1.02 9.10 14.40
N PHE A 138 -0.07 8.99 15.31
CA PHE A 138 1.36 9.09 15.03
C PHE A 138 2.06 7.84 15.53
N THR A 139 2.81 7.19 14.65
CA THR A 139 3.62 6.02 14.98
C THR A 139 5.07 6.36 14.67
N PRO A 140 5.94 6.56 15.68
CA PRO A 140 7.34 6.82 15.45
C PRO A 140 8.00 5.59 14.84
N THR A 141 8.72 5.80 13.76
CA THR A 141 9.43 4.77 12.99
C THR A 141 10.91 5.10 12.94
N THR A 142 11.73 4.07 13.17
CA THR A 142 13.19 4.20 13.15
C THR A 142 13.75 3.58 11.87
N PRO A 143 14.99 3.95 11.47
CA PRO A 143 15.64 3.31 10.34
C PRO A 143 15.73 1.79 10.45
N GLU A 144 15.84 1.26 11.67
CA GLU A 144 15.92 -0.18 11.95
C GLU A 144 14.58 -0.89 11.74
N LEU A 145 13.45 -0.23 12.05
CA LEU A 145 12.12 -0.79 11.79
C LEU A 145 11.88 -0.92 10.28
N ILE A 146 12.17 0.14 9.52
CA ILE A 146 12.10 0.12 8.04
C ILE A 146 13.04 -0.94 7.46
N ALA A 147 14.22 -1.11 8.04
CA ALA A 147 15.15 -2.15 7.64
C ALA A 147 14.58 -3.56 7.85
N GLY A 148 13.85 -3.77 8.96
CA GLY A 148 13.14 -5.01 9.23
C GLY A 148 12.05 -5.32 8.19
N GLU A 149 11.32 -4.31 7.75
CA GLU A 149 10.30 -4.44 6.70
C GLU A 149 10.90 -4.67 5.32
N ALA A 150 11.98 -3.94 5.00
CA ALA A 150 12.73 -4.06 3.75
C ALA A 150 13.41 -5.44 3.60
N PHE A 151 13.69 -6.11 4.71
CA PHE A 151 14.54 -7.30 4.78
C PHE A 151 14.18 -8.37 3.74
N ILE A 152 12.90 -8.66 3.53
CA ILE A 152 12.50 -9.71 2.59
C ILE A 152 12.88 -9.35 1.14
N HIS A 153 12.84 -8.08 0.76
CA HIS A 153 13.31 -7.62 -0.56
C HIS A 153 14.83 -7.64 -0.64
N LEU A 154 15.51 -7.16 0.41
CA LEU A 154 16.97 -7.12 0.50
C LEU A 154 17.60 -8.52 0.45
N PHE A 155 16.91 -9.53 0.99
CA PHE A 155 17.32 -10.93 0.93
C PHE A 155 17.38 -11.47 -0.51
N HIS A 156 16.61 -10.88 -1.43
CA HIS A 156 16.64 -11.16 -2.86
C HIS A 156 17.62 -10.28 -3.65
N ASP A 157 18.51 -9.57 -2.96
CA ASP A 157 19.42 -8.57 -3.54
C ASP A 157 18.69 -7.44 -4.30
N PHE A 158 17.42 -7.18 -3.96
CA PHE A 158 16.71 -6.02 -4.47
C PHE A 158 17.12 -4.79 -3.66
N GLY A 159 17.22 -3.64 -4.33
CA GLY A 159 17.25 -2.35 -3.65
C GLY A 159 15.89 -2.05 -3.02
N VAL A 160 15.86 -1.20 -2.00
CA VAL A 160 14.61 -0.76 -1.38
C VAL A 160 14.65 0.74 -1.14
N LEU A 161 13.64 1.45 -1.65
CA LEU A 161 13.41 2.86 -1.37
C LEU A 161 12.11 3.02 -0.58
N ALA A 162 12.22 3.34 0.69
CA ALA A 162 11.07 3.73 1.51
C ALA A 162 10.88 5.25 1.41
N VAL A 163 9.76 5.72 0.86
CA VAL A 163 9.46 7.15 0.66
C VAL A 163 8.39 7.57 1.65
N PHE A 164 8.66 8.62 2.45
CA PHE A 164 7.78 9.05 3.53
C PHE A 164 6.92 10.23 3.10
N GLY A 165 5.59 10.02 3.00
CA GLY A 165 4.62 11.10 2.74
C GLY A 165 4.38 12.00 3.96
N ARG A 166 4.76 11.55 5.15
CA ARG A 166 4.71 12.33 6.40
C ARG A 166 3.33 12.97 6.61
N PHE A 167 2.27 12.17 6.55
CA PHE A 167 0.89 12.60 6.76
C PHE A 167 0.71 13.46 8.02
N TYR A 168 1.46 13.21 9.09
CA TYR A 168 1.41 14.00 10.32
C TYR A 168 1.98 15.43 10.20
N ALA A 169 2.69 15.73 9.13
CA ALA A 169 3.51 16.93 8.98
C ALA A 169 2.84 18.08 8.22
N GLY A 170 1.62 17.92 7.71
CA GLY A 170 0.94 18.97 6.94
C GLY A 170 0.58 18.62 5.50
N GLY A 171 0.91 17.40 5.04
CA GLY A 171 0.91 17.04 3.62
C GLY A 171 -0.50 16.95 3.03
N ASP A 172 -0.73 17.65 1.92
CA ASP A 172 -1.93 17.50 1.10
C ASP A 172 -1.73 16.50 -0.06
N LEU A 173 -2.75 16.29 -0.90
CA LEU A 173 -2.65 15.33 -2.02
C LEU A 173 -1.55 15.69 -3.02
N GLN A 174 -1.24 16.98 -3.19
CA GLN A 174 -0.18 17.39 -4.10
C GLN A 174 1.19 17.13 -3.47
N ASN A 175 1.34 17.33 -2.16
CA ASN A 175 2.58 17.01 -1.43
C ASN A 175 2.90 15.51 -1.50
N ASP A 176 1.94 14.64 -1.17
CA ASP A 176 2.16 13.19 -1.15
C ASP A 176 2.51 12.64 -2.55
N ARG A 177 1.85 13.16 -3.58
CA ARG A 177 2.18 12.89 -4.99
C ARG A 177 3.58 13.36 -5.35
N ASP A 178 3.97 14.56 -4.92
CA ASP A 178 5.29 15.12 -5.17
C ASP A 178 6.40 14.33 -4.49
N ASP A 179 6.14 13.80 -3.29
CA ASP A 179 7.04 12.91 -2.57
C ASP A 179 7.32 11.63 -3.35
N MET A 180 6.27 10.97 -3.82
CA MET A 180 6.42 9.79 -4.65
C MET A 180 7.17 10.09 -5.95
N ASN A 181 6.89 11.21 -6.60
CA ASN A 181 7.61 11.64 -7.79
C ASN A 181 9.10 11.90 -7.53
N ALA A 182 9.45 12.53 -6.40
CA ALA A 182 10.84 12.74 -6.00
C ALA A 182 11.57 11.41 -5.77
N GLY A 183 10.90 10.43 -5.14
CA GLY A 183 11.42 9.07 -4.98
C GLY A 183 11.70 8.38 -6.33
N MET A 184 10.77 8.46 -7.28
CA MET A 184 10.96 7.90 -8.62
C MET A 184 12.10 8.61 -9.38
N ARG A 185 12.19 9.93 -9.30
CA ARG A 185 13.32 10.70 -9.87
C ARG A 185 14.66 10.29 -9.27
N PHE A 186 14.69 10.00 -7.97
CA PHE A 186 15.90 9.49 -7.33
C PHE A 186 16.32 8.15 -7.94
N LEU A 187 15.39 7.23 -8.17
CA LEU A 187 15.70 5.94 -8.81
C LEU A 187 16.17 6.09 -10.27
N ALA A 188 15.74 7.11 -11.00
CA ALA A 188 16.24 7.38 -12.35
C ALA A 188 17.73 7.72 -12.40
N GLN A 189 18.29 8.26 -11.31
CA GLN A 189 19.69 8.71 -11.23
C GLN A 189 20.55 7.87 -10.27
N ALA A 190 19.93 7.06 -9.42
CA ALA A 190 20.64 6.23 -8.45
C ALA A 190 21.50 5.16 -9.18
N PRO A 191 22.75 4.95 -8.75
CA PRO A 191 23.58 3.91 -9.35
C PRO A 191 23.00 2.53 -9.05
N ASN A 192 23.29 1.56 -9.93
CA ASN A 192 22.97 0.15 -9.72
C ASN A 192 21.47 -0.18 -9.64
N VAL A 193 20.58 0.75 -9.99
CA VAL A 193 19.14 0.48 -10.16
C VAL A 193 18.89 -0.06 -11.56
N ASP A 194 18.23 -1.21 -11.66
CA ASP A 194 17.66 -1.69 -12.91
C ASP A 194 16.30 -1.03 -13.14
N THR A 195 16.28 0.03 -13.95
CA THR A 195 15.06 0.80 -14.22
C THR A 195 13.99 0.03 -14.98
N THR A 196 14.30 -1.18 -15.48
CA THR A 196 13.32 -2.08 -16.11
C THR A 196 12.67 -3.05 -15.12
N ARG A 197 13.16 -3.10 -13.88
CA ARG A 197 12.69 -3.99 -12.81
C ARG A 197 12.48 -3.23 -11.51
N ILE A 198 11.59 -2.24 -11.56
CA ILE A 198 11.13 -1.50 -10.38
C ILE A 198 9.74 -1.98 -9.98
N GLY A 199 9.57 -2.35 -8.72
CA GLY A 199 8.27 -2.62 -8.10
C GLY A 199 7.83 -1.45 -7.22
N ILE A 200 6.52 -1.27 -7.06
CA ILE A 200 5.94 -0.34 -6.08
C ILE A 200 4.94 -1.09 -5.20
N PHE A 201 4.95 -0.82 -3.90
CA PHE A 201 4.02 -1.41 -2.95
C PHE A 201 3.46 -0.33 -2.01
N GLY A 202 2.14 -0.33 -1.83
CA GLY A 202 1.46 0.53 -0.86
C GLY A 202 0.07 0.04 -0.49
N GLY A 203 -0.45 0.49 0.66
CA GLY A 203 -1.80 0.16 1.12
C GLY A 203 -2.55 1.37 1.65
N SER A 204 -3.88 1.38 1.57
CA SER A 204 -4.72 2.50 2.00
C SER A 204 -4.34 3.78 1.26
N TRP A 205 -4.07 4.87 1.97
CA TRP A 205 -3.45 6.09 1.44
C TRP A 205 -2.11 5.83 0.74
N GLY A 206 -1.30 4.90 1.25
CA GLY A 206 -0.08 4.46 0.56
C GLY A 206 -0.39 3.73 -0.76
N GLY A 207 -1.57 3.11 -0.89
CA GLY A 207 -2.05 2.57 -2.16
C GLY A 207 -2.35 3.66 -3.18
N TYR A 208 -2.90 4.80 -2.74
CA TYR A 208 -3.00 6.02 -3.55
C TYR A 208 -1.61 6.51 -3.96
N GLU A 209 -0.69 6.67 -3.00
CA GLU A 209 0.68 7.10 -3.27
C GLU A 209 1.36 6.18 -4.29
N ALA A 210 1.18 4.86 -4.18
CA ALA A 210 1.75 3.88 -5.10
C ALA A 210 1.21 4.04 -6.53
N LEU A 211 -0.09 4.30 -6.68
CA LEU A 211 -0.71 4.57 -7.98
C LEU A 211 -0.15 5.86 -8.59
N TYR A 212 -0.01 6.95 -7.83
CA TYR A 212 0.53 8.21 -8.34
C TYR A 212 2.05 8.17 -8.56
N ALA A 213 2.78 7.38 -7.77
CA ALA A 213 4.19 7.09 -8.04
C ALA A 213 4.38 6.51 -9.45
N ALA A 214 3.50 5.60 -9.87
CA ALA A 214 3.50 5.03 -11.21
C ALA A 214 2.92 5.97 -12.27
N ALA A 215 1.88 6.73 -11.95
CA ALA A 215 1.24 7.67 -12.88
C ALA A 215 2.19 8.81 -13.29
N ASP A 216 2.99 9.29 -12.34
CA ASP A 216 3.89 10.43 -12.50
C ASP A 216 5.35 10.02 -12.64
N ALA A 217 5.64 8.73 -12.73
CA ALA A 217 7.00 8.24 -12.93
C ALA A 217 7.63 8.93 -14.15
N PRO A 218 8.86 9.50 -14.03
CA PRO A 218 9.58 9.98 -15.20
C PRO A 218 9.70 8.86 -16.24
N SER A 219 9.63 9.21 -17.53
CA SER A 219 9.63 8.21 -18.62
C SER A 219 10.90 7.34 -18.66
N THR A 220 11.97 7.74 -17.98
CA THR A 220 13.22 6.98 -17.83
C THR A 220 13.17 5.92 -16.72
N VAL A 221 12.11 5.90 -15.90
CA VAL A 221 11.99 5.06 -14.69
C VAL A 221 10.55 4.62 -14.45
N VAL A 222 9.93 3.99 -15.46
CA VAL A 222 8.56 3.46 -15.33
C VAL A 222 8.58 2.14 -14.54
N PRO A 223 7.81 2.00 -13.45
CA PRO A 223 7.74 0.74 -12.71
C PRO A 223 7.22 -0.41 -13.57
N ALA A 224 7.80 -1.59 -13.37
CA ALA A 224 7.42 -2.82 -14.06
C ALA A 224 6.18 -3.48 -13.46
N VAL A 225 5.96 -3.29 -12.14
CA VAL A 225 4.84 -3.91 -11.41
C VAL A 225 4.48 -3.07 -10.19
N GLY A 226 3.19 -3.05 -9.85
CA GLY A 226 2.68 -2.43 -8.64
C GLY A 226 1.80 -3.39 -7.83
N VAL A 227 1.79 -3.22 -6.51
CA VAL A 227 0.79 -3.82 -5.63
C VAL A 227 0.17 -2.72 -4.79
N ALA A 228 -1.16 -2.67 -4.80
CA ALA A 228 -1.94 -1.74 -3.99
C ALA A 228 -2.95 -2.50 -3.12
N LEU A 229 -2.94 -2.24 -1.80
CA LEU A 229 -3.94 -2.78 -0.87
C LEU A 229 -5.00 -1.71 -0.61
N SER A 230 -6.28 -2.01 -0.85
CA SER A 230 -7.40 -1.07 -0.65
C SER A 230 -7.07 0.38 -1.08
N PRO A 231 -6.69 0.65 -2.35
CA PRO A 231 -6.25 1.99 -2.75
C PRO A 231 -7.41 2.97 -2.96
N LEU A 232 -7.19 4.24 -2.60
CA LEU A 232 -8.04 5.33 -3.10
C LEU A 232 -7.73 5.59 -4.57
N SER A 233 -8.72 5.42 -5.43
CA SER A 233 -8.60 5.69 -6.87
C SER A 233 -9.34 6.95 -7.33
N ASP A 234 -10.25 7.49 -6.52
CA ASP A 234 -11.10 8.64 -6.90
C ASP A 234 -11.53 9.48 -5.69
N PHE A 235 -10.91 10.63 -5.48
CA PHE A 235 -11.14 11.41 -4.26
C PHE A 235 -12.52 12.08 -4.20
N ALA A 236 -13.17 12.34 -5.34
CA ALA A 236 -14.53 12.85 -5.33
C ALA A 236 -15.53 11.77 -4.91
N ALA A 237 -15.31 10.53 -5.38
CA ALA A 237 -16.11 9.37 -4.99
C ALA A 237 -15.92 9.04 -3.50
N GLU A 238 -14.72 9.17 -2.95
CA GLU A 238 -14.45 8.97 -1.53
C GLU A 238 -15.21 10.00 -0.67
N VAL A 239 -15.13 11.29 -1.05
CA VAL A 239 -15.87 12.34 -0.34
C VAL A 239 -17.39 12.10 -0.40
N ASP A 240 -17.92 11.68 -1.56
CA ASP A 240 -19.32 11.26 -1.69
C ASP A 240 -19.67 10.07 -0.79
N TYR A 241 -18.81 9.05 -0.79
CA TYR A 241 -19.00 7.84 0.00
C TYR A 241 -19.19 8.18 1.47
N VAL A 242 -18.26 8.91 2.07
CA VAL A 242 -18.30 9.23 3.50
C VAL A 242 -19.39 10.26 3.81
N SER A 243 -19.61 11.25 2.94
CA SER A 243 -20.51 12.37 3.24
C SER A 243 -21.98 12.09 2.92
N ARG A 244 -22.27 11.12 2.03
CA ARG A 244 -23.62 10.86 1.53
C ARG A 244 -24.01 9.38 1.64
N TRP A 245 -23.13 8.45 1.28
CA TRP A 245 -23.45 7.01 1.32
C TRP A 245 -23.41 6.43 2.74
N VAL A 246 -22.37 6.73 3.51
CA VAL A 246 -22.25 6.26 4.91
C VAL A 246 -23.47 6.73 5.72
N PRO A 247 -23.90 8.00 5.69
CA PRO A 247 -25.11 8.43 6.38
C PRO A 247 -26.41 7.75 5.91
N ALA A 248 -26.46 7.29 4.66
CA ALA A 248 -27.60 6.56 4.12
C ALA A 248 -27.60 5.07 4.49
N ARG A 249 -26.43 4.47 4.69
CA ARG A 249 -26.24 3.04 5.02
C ARG A 249 -26.19 2.77 6.53
N VAL A 250 -25.67 3.73 7.31
CA VAL A 250 -25.47 3.60 8.76
C VAL A 250 -26.53 4.41 9.49
N SER A 251 -27.45 3.73 10.16
CA SER A 251 -28.53 4.38 10.91
C SER A 251 -28.09 4.79 12.32
N ASP A 252 -27.12 4.07 12.92
CA ASP A 252 -26.55 4.40 14.23
C ASP A 252 -25.82 5.77 14.22
N PRO A 253 -26.30 6.78 14.97
CA PRO A 253 -25.64 8.09 15.07
C PRO A 253 -24.22 8.03 15.63
N ALA A 254 -23.94 7.12 16.57
CA ALA A 254 -22.62 6.98 17.16
C ALA A 254 -21.62 6.47 16.11
N MET A 255 -22.03 5.48 15.32
CA MET A 255 -21.20 4.94 14.24
C MET A 255 -20.96 6.00 13.15
N ARG A 256 -21.99 6.74 12.71
CA ARG A 256 -21.80 7.86 11.76
C ARG A 256 -20.80 8.90 12.26
N SER A 257 -20.86 9.23 13.55
CA SER A 257 -19.92 10.17 14.17
C SER A 257 -18.48 9.64 14.14
N ARG A 258 -18.28 8.32 14.28
CA ARG A 258 -16.95 7.70 14.17
C ARG A 258 -16.37 7.80 12.77
N TYR A 259 -17.17 7.55 11.73
CA TYR A 259 -16.73 7.75 10.35
C TYR A 259 -16.33 9.20 10.09
N GLN A 260 -17.18 10.15 10.49
CA GLN A 260 -16.90 11.58 10.32
C GLN A 260 -15.61 11.99 11.02
N GLN A 261 -15.38 11.52 12.25
CA GLN A 261 -14.15 11.83 12.99
C GLN A 261 -12.92 11.19 12.36
N PHE A 262 -13.05 9.95 11.89
CA PHE A 262 -11.94 9.27 11.20
C PHE A 262 -11.53 10.02 9.93
N PHE A 263 -12.51 10.45 9.11
CA PHE A 263 -12.25 11.06 7.81
C PHE A 263 -11.95 12.55 7.83
N GLU A 264 -12.27 13.26 8.92
CA GLU A 264 -12.07 14.71 8.99
C GLU A 264 -10.62 15.15 8.68
N PRO A 265 -9.55 14.50 9.18
CA PRO A 265 -8.18 14.88 8.85
C PRO A 265 -7.85 14.63 7.37
N TYR A 266 -8.36 13.55 6.78
CA TYR A 266 -8.18 13.25 5.36
C TYR A 266 -8.91 14.26 4.48
N PHE A 267 -10.13 14.64 4.84
CA PHE A 267 -10.90 15.66 4.13
C PHE A 267 -10.22 17.01 4.14
N ARG A 268 -9.58 17.42 5.25
CA ARG A 268 -8.80 18.67 5.28
C ARG A 268 -7.68 18.67 4.24
N ARG A 269 -6.96 17.55 4.09
CA ARG A 269 -5.88 17.38 3.11
C ARG A 269 -6.39 17.31 1.68
N ILE A 270 -7.47 16.56 1.45
CA ILE A 270 -8.15 16.51 0.14
C ILE A 270 -8.58 17.92 -0.27
N TYR A 271 -9.29 18.64 0.61
CA TYR A 271 -9.82 19.97 0.32
C TYR A 271 -8.74 21.04 0.19
N ALA A 272 -7.60 20.89 0.87
CA ALA A 272 -6.46 21.79 0.69
C ALA A 272 -5.97 21.77 -0.77
N THR A 273 -5.94 20.58 -1.40
CA THR A 273 -5.56 20.44 -2.82
C THR A 273 -6.71 20.73 -3.79
N THR A 274 -7.92 20.24 -3.50
CA THR A 274 -9.05 20.27 -4.46
C THR A 274 -9.93 21.50 -4.33
N GLY A 275 -9.74 22.31 -3.29
CA GLY A 275 -10.47 23.54 -3.02
C GLY A 275 -11.79 23.36 -2.27
N GLY A 276 -12.14 22.15 -1.84
CA GLY A 276 -13.35 21.88 -1.04
C GLY A 276 -14.15 20.66 -1.52
N ASP A 277 -15.39 20.55 -1.04
CA ASP A 277 -16.32 19.46 -1.41
C ASP A 277 -16.54 19.42 -2.95
N PRO A 278 -16.54 18.23 -3.59
CA PRO A 278 -16.69 18.08 -5.04
C PRO A 278 -17.98 18.67 -5.63
N VAL A 279 -19.03 18.93 -4.84
CA VAL A 279 -20.24 19.61 -5.34
C VAL A 279 -20.17 21.13 -5.26
N THR A 280 -19.13 21.67 -4.64
CA THR A 280 -18.93 23.12 -4.51
C THR A 280 -18.37 23.71 -5.81
N PRO A 281 -18.96 24.78 -6.37
CA PRO A 281 -18.40 25.42 -7.56
C PRO A 281 -16.96 25.90 -7.34
N GLY A 282 -16.08 25.61 -8.30
CA GLY A 282 -14.68 26.03 -8.28
C GLY A 282 -13.70 25.02 -7.68
N THR A 283 -14.18 23.84 -7.26
CA THR A 283 -13.29 22.73 -6.85
C THR A 283 -12.77 21.97 -8.06
N ASP A 284 -11.60 21.34 -7.92
CA ASP A 284 -10.95 20.57 -8.97
C ASP A 284 -10.49 19.20 -8.49
N TYR A 285 -11.16 18.18 -9.00
CA TYR A 285 -10.84 16.77 -8.77
C TYR A 285 -10.31 16.08 -10.04
N THR A 286 -10.13 16.80 -11.15
CA THR A 286 -9.89 16.21 -12.48
C THR A 286 -8.66 15.30 -12.54
N ARG A 287 -7.61 15.64 -11.79
CA ARG A 287 -6.38 14.84 -11.66
C ARG A 287 -6.46 13.73 -10.63
N TRP A 288 -7.55 13.64 -9.88
CA TRP A 288 -7.71 12.82 -8.70
C TRP A 288 -8.80 11.75 -8.87
N THR A 289 -8.93 11.23 -10.10
CA THR A 289 -10.00 10.30 -10.52
C THR A 289 -9.47 8.96 -11.02
N ALA A 290 -10.32 7.93 -11.00
CA ALA A 290 -9.98 6.62 -11.55
C ALA A 290 -9.72 6.70 -13.07
N ALA A 291 -10.43 7.59 -13.78
CA ALA A 291 -10.22 7.83 -15.20
C ALA A 291 -8.85 8.47 -15.49
N HIS A 292 -8.42 9.43 -14.65
CA HIS A 292 -7.08 10.01 -14.75
C HIS A 292 -6.02 8.92 -14.60
N LEU A 293 -6.07 8.15 -13.51
CA LEU A 293 -5.15 7.04 -13.25
C LEU A 293 -5.12 6.01 -14.39
N ALA A 294 -6.28 5.61 -14.90
CA ALA A 294 -6.38 4.68 -16.01
C ALA A 294 -5.80 5.25 -17.33
N SER A 295 -5.79 6.57 -17.50
CA SER A 295 -5.18 7.21 -18.67
C SER A 295 -3.66 7.34 -18.56
N THR A 296 -3.12 7.49 -17.36
CA THR A 296 -1.70 7.81 -17.11
C THR A 296 -0.85 6.58 -16.78
N ILE A 297 -1.30 5.71 -15.87
CA ILE A 297 -0.51 4.56 -15.39
C ILE A 297 -0.28 3.56 -16.52
N GLN A 298 0.98 3.27 -16.84
CA GLN A 298 1.34 2.17 -17.76
C GLN A 298 1.67 0.86 -17.04
N THR A 299 2.07 0.96 -15.77
CA THR A 299 2.46 -0.16 -14.91
C THR A 299 1.27 -1.09 -14.62
N PRO A 300 1.42 -2.42 -14.76
CA PRO A 300 0.45 -3.38 -14.25
C PRO A 300 0.40 -3.39 -12.72
N PHE A 301 -0.80 -3.35 -12.15
CA PHE A 301 -1.04 -3.41 -10.71
C PHE A 301 -1.89 -4.62 -10.34
N LEU A 302 -1.46 -5.34 -9.30
CA LEU A 302 -2.33 -6.18 -8.49
C LEU A 302 -2.98 -5.31 -7.40
N ILE A 303 -4.31 -5.37 -7.31
CA ILE A 303 -5.07 -4.68 -6.27
C ILE A 303 -5.78 -5.69 -5.38
N LEU A 304 -5.41 -5.77 -4.10
CA LEU A 304 -6.09 -6.61 -3.12
C LEU A 304 -7.06 -5.75 -2.31
N HIS A 305 -8.34 -6.13 -2.25
CA HIS A 305 -9.37 -5.31 -1.60
C HIS A 305 -10.45 -6.20 -0.97
N ASP A 306 -10.79 -5.93 0.29
CA ASP A 306 -11.93 -6.55 0.97
C ASP A 306 -13.25 -5.96 0.46
N ASP A 307 -14.25 -6.80 0.18
CA ASP A 307 -15.55 -6.34 -0.29
C ASP A 307 -16.41 -5.67 0.80
N TRP A 308 -15.97 -5.75 2.07
CA TRP A 308 -16.53 -5.05 3.22
C TRP A 308 -15.62 -3.93 3.74
N ASP A 309 -14.63 -3.47 2.96
CA ASP A 309 -13.85 -2.29 3.32
C ASP A 309 -14.79 -1.08 3.53
N THR A 310 -14.75 -0.53 4.75
CA THR A 310 -15.60 0.59 5.15
C THR A 310 -14.85 1.91 5.18
N LEU A 311 -13.52 1.87 5.05
CA LEU A 311 -12.75 3.08 4.87
C LEU A 311 -12.79 3.48 3.40
N ILE A 312 -12.39 2.57 2.52
CA ILE A 312 -12.31 2.84 1.09
C ILE A 312 -13.20 1.81 0.44
N PRO A 313 -14.38 2.16 -0.09
CA PRO A 313 -15.29 1.16 -0.63
C PRO A 313 -14.64 0.41 -1.81
N VAL A 314 -14.87 -0.90 -1.90
CA VAL A 314 -14.36 -1.77 -2.99
C VAL A 314 -14.73 -1.25 -4.39
N GLU A 315 -15.74 -0.38 -4.48
CA GLU A 315 -16.09 0.40 -5.67
C GLU A 315 -14.90 1.17 -6.26
N HIS A 316 -13.91 1.62 -5.47
CA HIS A 316 -12.68 2.23 -5.97
C HIS A 316 -11.89 1.30 -6.89
N THR A 317 -11.68 0.05 -6.45
CA THR A 317 -11.00 -0.96 -7.26
C THR A 317 -11.84 -1.33 -8.47
N ARG A 318 -13.15 -1.55 -8.30
CA ARG A 318 -14.06 -1.90 -9.41
C ARG A 318 -14.07 -0.82 -10.48
N ALA A 319 -14.14 0.45 -10.09
CA ALA A 319 -14.12 1.58 -11.01
C ALA A 319 -12.80 1.64 -11.78
N LEU A 320 -11.67 1.49 -11.11
CA LEU A 320 -10.34 1.54 -11.74
C LEU A 320 -10.13 0.37 -12.72
N VAL A 321 -10.51 -0.86 -12.32
CA VAL A 321 -10.44 -2.06 -13.16
C VAL A 321 -11.36 -1.93 -14.38
N ALA A 322 -12.57 -1.39 -14.21
CA ALA A 322 -13.48 -1.18 -15.34
C ALA A 322 -12.93 -0.22 -16.40
N GLN A 323 -12.11 0.76 -16.01
CA GLN A 323 -11.49 1.72 -16.94
C GLN A 323 -10.29 1.12 -17.69
N ALA A 324 -9.50 0.26 -17.03
CA ALA A 324 -8.30 -0.34 -17.64
C ALA A 324 -8.03 -1.77 -17.13
N PRO A 325 -8.84 -2.77 -17.54
CA PRO A 325 -8.78 -4.13 -17.00
C PRO A 325 -7.50 -4.89 -17.36
N GLN A 326 -6.74 -4.40 -18.35
CA GLN A 326 -5.42 -4.95 -18.72
C GLN A 326 -4.29 -4.43 -17.84
N ARG A 327 -4.51 -3.32 -17.13
CA ARG A 327 -3.50 -2.67 -16.25
C ARG A 327 -3.78 -2.95 -14.78
N PHE A 328 -5.04 -3.11 -14.39
CA PHE A 328 -5.42 -3.36 -13.00
C PHE A 328 -6.06 -4.73 -12.87
N THR A 329 -5.39 -5.62 -12.14
CA THR A 329 -5.89 -6.96 -11.81
C THR A 329 -6.36 -6.97 -10.36
N PRO A 330 -7.67 -7.12 -10.10
CA PRO A 330 -8.16 -7.19 -8.74
C PRO A 330 -7.93 -8.59 -8.14
N MET A 331 -7.89 -8.65 -6.81
CA MET A 331 -8.17 -9.83 -6.00
C MET A 331 -9.10 -9.41 -4.87
N TYR A 332 -10.29 -9.98 -4.83
CA TYR A 332 -11.31 -9.58 -3.85
C TYR A 332 -11.33 -10.56 -2.67
N LEU A 333 -11.23 -10.03 -1.46
CA LEU A 333 -11.52 -10.82 -0.25
C LEU A 333 -13.03 -10.74 -0.02
N GLN A 334 -13.72 -11.85 -0.26
CA GLN A 334 -15.18 -11.87 -0.36
C GLN A 334 -15.84 -12.36 0.93
N ASN A 335 -16.58 -11.48 1.58
CA ASN A 335 -17.39 -11.81 2.75
C ASN A 335 -18.70 -12.46 2.31
N LEU A 336 -18.99 -13.66 2.83
CA LEU A 336 -20.16 -14.45 2.46
C LEU A 336 -21.49 -13.90 2.96
N PRO A 337 -21.62 -13.42 4.21
CA PRO A 337 -22.87 -12.87 4.69
C PRO A 337 -23.25 -11.57 3.95
N ALA A 338 -24.47 -11.11 4.18
CA ALA A 338 -24.81 -9.73 3.86
C ALA A 338 -24.11 -8.80 4.85
N VAL A 339 -23.63 -7.65 4.36
CA VAL A 339 -23.00 -6.63 5.20
C VAL A 339 -24.04 -5.98 6.11
N ASP A 340 -23.74 -5.85 7.39
CA ASP A 340 -24.45 -4.96 8.32
C ASP A 340 -23.57 -3.78 8.68
N TRP A 341 -23.81 -2.66 7.98
CA TRP A 341 -23.06 -1.41 8.12
C TRP A 341 -23.13 -0.79 9.53
N ASN A 342 -24.09 -1.20 10.38
CA ASN A 342 -24.16 -0.70 11.76
C ASN A 342 -23.24 -1.47 12.71
N THR A 343 -22.69 -2.60 12.28
CA THR A 343 -21.82 -3.46 13.10
C THR A 343 -20.34 -3.36 12.72
N LEU A 344 -20.04 -2.87 11.52
CA LEU A 344 -18.67 -2.71 11.05
C LEU A 344 -18.05 -1.43 11.60
N SER A 345 -16.84 -1.56 12.15
CA SER A 345 -16.01 -0.40 12.47
C SER A 345 -15.45 0.21 11.18
N PRO A 346 -15.03 1.49 11.21
CA PRO A 346 -14.18 2.05 10.16
C PRO A 346 -12.88 1.23 10.08
N ASP A 347 -12.74 0.39 9.06
CA ASP A 347 -11.69 -0.62 8.89
C ASP A 347 -11.59 -1.04 7.40
N HIS A 348 -10.42 -1.54 6.98
CA HIS A 348 -10.17 -2.05 5.63
C HIS A 348 -10.80 -3.43 5.32
N GLY A 349 -11.72 -3.87 6.17
CA GLY A 349 -12.47 -5.10 6.07
C GLY A 349 -11.91 -6.23 6.94
N PRO A 350 -12.81 -7.08 7.47
CA PRO A 350 -12.44 -8.11 8.43
C PRO A 350 -11.59 -9.24 7.80
N LEU A 351 -11.75 -9.52 6.50
CA LEU A 351 -10.95 -10.56 5.83
C LEU A 351 -9.56 -10.05 5.48
N LEU A 352 -9.39 -8.78 5.14
CA LEU A 352 -8.05 -8.20 4.97
C LEU A 352 -7.24 -8.34 6.27
N THR A 353 -7.87 -8.03 7.40
CA THR A 353 -7.28 -8.20 8.73
C THR A 353 -7.02 -9.68 9.06
N ALA A 354 -8.03 -10.55 8.89
CA ALA A 354 -7.93 -11.97 9.24
C ALA A 354 -6.96 -12.75 8.32
N HIS A 355 -6.72 -12.25 7.12
CA HIS A 355 -5.88 -12.89 6.11
C HIS A 355 -4.66 -12.05 5.73
N GLY A 356 -4.22 -11.11 6.60
CA GLY A 356 -3.05 -10.27 6.33
C GLY A 356 -1.80 -11.06 5.93
N GLY A 357 -1.54 -12.21 6.54
CA GLY A 357 -0.45 -13.10 6.14
C GLY A 357 -0.56 -13.61 4.69
N VAL A 358 -1.78 -13.93 4.23
CA VAL A 358 -2.05 -14.34 2.85
C VAL A 358 -1.89 -13.14 1.90
N VAL A 359 -2.42 -11.98 2.27
CA VAL A 359 -2.27 -10.74 1.50
C VAL A 359 -0.79 -10.45 1.22
N ILE A 360 0.07 -10.55 2.24
CA ILE A 360 1.52 -10.40 2.08
C ILE A 360 2.11 -11.51 1.21
N THR A 361 1.72 -12.76 1.43
CA THR A 361 2.19 -13.92 0.62
C THR A 361 1.94 -13.68 -0.87
N LEU A 362 0.71 -13.31 -1.23
CA LEU A 362 0.31 -13.11 -2.63
C LEU A 362 0.94 -11.84 -3.23
N SER A 363 1.00 -10.76 -2.46
CA SER A 363 1.64 -9.51 -2.88
C SER A 363 3.12 -9.70 -3.20
N LEU A 364 3.85 -10.37 -2.31
CA LEU A 364 5.28 -10.63 -2.50
C LEU A 364 5.51 -11.66 -3.61
N GLY A 365 4.67 -12.69 -3.72
CA GLY A 365 4.72 -13.63 -4.85
C GLY A 365 4.61 -12.90 -6.19
N HIS A 366 3.60 -12.03 -6.34
CA HIS A 366 3.38 -11.24 -7.55
C HIS A 366 4.57 -10.32 -7.88
N LEU A 367 5.07 -9.58 -6.88
CA LEU A 367 6.23 -8.71 -7.05
C LEU A 367 7.49 -9.50 -7.42
N PHE A 368 7.79 -10.57 -6.68
CA PHE A 368 9.06 -11.28 -6.82
C PHE A 368 9.14 -12.06 -8.12
N VAL A 369 8.05 -12.70 -8.56
CA VAL A 369 8.01 -13.40 -9.84
C VAL A 369 8.28 -12.45 -11.01
N THR A 370 7.78 -11.21 -10.92
CA THR A 370 7.96 -10.20 -11.96
C THR A 370 9.36 -9.58 -11.94
N LEU A 371 9.91 -9.30 -10.75
CA LEU A 371 11.18 -8.59 -10.59
C LEU A 371 12.41 -9.52 -10.60
N GLY A 372 12.23 -10.75 -10.14
CA GLY A 372 13.30 -11.74 -10.00
C GLY A 372 13.92 -12.12 -11.35
N ALA A 373 15.23 -12.41 -11.36
CA ALA A 373 15.87 -12.96 -12.55
C ALA A 373 15.33 -14.36 -12.87
N ALA A 374 15.53 -14.83 -14.11
CA ALA A 374 14.97 -16.09 -14.63
C ALA A 374 15.37 -17.35 -13.82
N GLU A 375 16.54 -17.34 -13.17
CA GLU A 375 17.06 -18.48 -12.39
C GLU A 375 17.21 -18.15 -10.90
N GLN A 376 16.72 -16.98 -10.47
CA GLN A 376 16.86 -16.54 -9.08
C GLN A 376 15.84 -17.25 -8.19
N PRO A 377 16.24 -17.94 -7.11
CA PRO A 377 15.28 -18.43 -6.11
C PRO A 377 14.53 -17.27 -5.45
N LEU A 378 13.21 -17.41 -5.34
CA LEU A 378 12.30 -16.41 -4.79
C LEU A 378 11.61 -16.95 -3.54
N TYR A 379 12.07 -16.49 -2.38
CA TYR A 379 11.56 -16.86 -1.07
C TYR A 379 10.31 -16.04 -0.74
N VAL A 380 9.14 -16.65 -0.87
CA VAL A 380 7.86 -16.02 -0.55
C VAL A 380 7.43 -16.47 0.85
N PRO A 381 7.34 -15.55 1.83
CA PRO A 381 6.96 -15.92 3.18
C PRO A 381 5.48 -16.30 3.24
N HIS A 382 5.15 -17.30 4.06
CA HIS A 382 3.77 -17.61 4.43
C HIS A 382 3.67 -17.91 5.93
N VAL A 383 2.43 -17.98 6.42
CA VAL A 383 2.12 -18.41 7.78
C VAL A 383 1.30 -19.70 7.73
N GLN A 384 1.69 -20.71 8.51
CA GLN A 384 1.13 -22.05 8.48
C GLN A 384 -0.39 -22.02 8.66
N GLY A 385 -1.10 -22.69 7.75
CA GLY A 385 -2.57 -22.81 7.80
C GLY A 385 -3.35 -21.56 7.38
N THR A 386 -2.71 -20.39 7.22
CA THR A 386 -3.42 -19.17 6.82
C THR A 386 -3.93 -19.24 5.38
N VAL A 387 -3.07 -19.68 4.43
CA VAL A 387 -3.46 -19.92 3.03
C VAL A 387 -4.59 -20.95 2.95
N ARG A 388 -4.51 -22.05 3.70
CA ARG A 388 -5.60 -23.05 3.79
C ARG A 388 -6.92 -22.44 4.24
N THR A 389 -6.86 -21.62 5.28
CA THR A 389 -8.04 -21.02 5.89
C THR A 389 -8.71 -20.06 4.91
N TRP A 390 -7.92 -19.22 4.24
CA TRP A 390 -8.40 -18.37 3.16
C TRP A 390 -9.00 -19.18 2.01
N LEU A 391 -8.31 -20.24 1.53
CA LEU A 391 -8.82 -21.10 0.45
C LEU A 391 -10.14 -21.80 0.80
N ARG A 392 -10.39 -22.14 2.07
CA ARG A 392 -11.71 -22.63 2.51
C ARG A 392 -12.79 -21.56 2.34
N GLY A 393 -12.47 -20.30 2.63
CA GLY A 393 -13.35 -19.16 2.35
C GLY A 393 -13.63 -19.01 0.85
N VAL A 394 -12.59 -19.12 0.01
CA VAL A 394 -12.71 -19.13 -1.45
C VAL A 394 -13.61 -20.27 -1.93
N ARG A 395 -13.41 -21.50 -1.45
CA ARG A 395 -14.26 -22.64 -1.78
C ARG A 395 -15.71 -22.40 -1.37
N ALA A 396 -15.95 -21.87 -0.18
CA ALA A 396 -17.29 -21.55 0.29
C ALA A 396 -17.97 -20.44 -0.56
N ALA A 397 -17.21 -19.48 -1.07
CA ALA A 397 -17.71 -18.49 -2.04
C ALA A 397 -18.08 -19.16 -3.37
N GLN A 398 -17.24 -20.06 -3.86
CA GLN A 398 -17.49 -20.88 -5.06
C GLN A 398 -18.76 -21.74 -4.91
N GLU A 399 -18.99 -22.37 -3.75
CA GLU A 399 -20.20 -23.14 -3.42
C GLU A 399 -21.48 -22.28 -3.45
N GLN A 400 -21.36 -20.98 -3.17
CA GLN A 400 -22.45 -20.01 -3.28
C GLN A 400 -22.58 -19.40 -4.69
N GLY A 401 -21.82 -19.90 -5.67
CA GLY A 401 -21.84 -19.42 -7.05
C GLY A 401 -21.22 -18.03 -7.23
N ARG A 402 -20.40 -17.57 -6.28
CA ARG A 402 -19.64 -16.33 -6.43
C ARG A 402 -18.48 -16.53 -7.40
N ASP A 403 -18.14 -15.48 -8.15
CA ASP A 403 -16.97 -15.46 -9.00
C ASP A 403 -15.71 -15.39 -8.13
N VAL A 404 -14.81 -16.36 -8.31
CA VAL A 404 -13.51 -16.47 -7.61
C VAL A 404 -12.37 -16.62 -8.61
N SER A 405 -12.60 -16.23 -9.87
CA SER A 405 -11.63 -16.36 -10.96
C SER A 405 -10.35 -15.54 -10.73
N ASP A 406 -10.42 -14.51 -9.89
CA ASP A 406 -9.29 -13.66 -9.48
C ASP A 406 -8.24 -14.41 -8.63
N VAL A 407 -8.58 -15.55 -8.04
CA VAL A 407 -7.68 -16.34 -7.18
C VAL A 407 -6.63 -17.11 -8.00
N VAL A 408 -7.02 -17.68 -9.14
CA VAL A 408 -6.18 -18.60 -9.93
C VAL A 408 -4.86 -17.98 -10.38
N PRO A 409 -4.82 -16.74 -10.94
CA PRO A 409 -3.56 -16.12 -11.34
C PRO A 409 -2.56 -16.01 -10.18
N ARG A 410 -3.06 -15.70 -8.97
CA ARG A 410 -2.22 -15.58 -7.77
C ARG A 410 -1.65 -16.92 -7.32
N LEU A 411 -2.45 -17.99 -7.40
CA LEU A 411 -1.94 -19.34 -7.12
C LEU A 411 -0.91 -19.78 -8.16
N LEU A 412 -1.14 -19.48 -9.45
CA LEU A 412 -0.22 -19.82 -10.54
C LEU A 412 1.14 -19.11 -10.40
N GLU A 413 1.16 -17.84 -9.98
CA GLU A 413 2.40 -17.13 -9.65
C GLU A 413 3.21 -17.88 -8.59
N LEU A 414 2.54 -18.40 -7.56
CA LEU A 414 3.20 -19.22 -6.53
C LEU A 414 3.62 -20.61 -7.02
N THR A 415 3.23 -21.04 -8.23
CA THR A 415 3.74 -22.28 -8.85
C THR A 415 4.99 -22.06 -9.71
N ASP A 416 5.46 -20.82 -9.87
CA ASP A 416 6.68 -20.52 -10.62
C ASP A 416 7.86 -21.38 -10.08
N PRO A 417 8.65 -22.03 -10.94
CA PRO A 417 9.75 -22.91 -10.52
C PRO A 417 10.79 -22.25 -9.61
N ARG A 418 10.89 -20.92 -9.64
CA ARG A 418 11.77 -20.14 -8.78
C ARG A 418 11.23 -19.97 -7.36
N VAL A 419 9.92 -20.11 -7.16
CA VAL A 419 9.27 -19.80 -5.89
C VAL A 419 9.52 -20.92 -4.88
N LEU A 420 10.06 -20.52 -3.73
CA LEU A 420 10.23 -21.31 -2.53
C LEU A 420 9.37 -20.69 -1.42
N MET A 421 8.38 -21.43 -0.96
CA MET A 421 7.53 -21.00 0.14
C MET A 421 8.29 -21.16 1.45
N PHE A 422 8.46 -20.05 2.16
CA PHE A 422 9.22 -19.96 3.39
C PHE A 422 8.28 -19.76 4.58
N GLU A 423 8.36 -20.64 5.57
CA GLU A 423 7.65 -20.48 6.85
C GLU A 423 8.64 -19.99 7.91
N PRO A 424 8.65 -18.69 8.25
CA PRO A 424 9.67 -18.12 9.13
C PRO A 424 9.66 -18.70 10.54
N SER A 425 8.49 -19.11 11.04
CA SER A 425 8.35 -19.64 12.40
C SER A 425 8.94 -21.05 12.57
N LEU A 426 8.94 -21.83 11.49
CA LEU A 426 9.44 -23.21 11.47
C LEU A 426 10.82 -23.31 10.81
N GLY A 427 11.24 -22.28 10.07
CA GLY A 427 12.47 -22.31 9.28
C GLY A 427 12.41 -23.32 8.12
N THR A 428 11.21 -23.65 7.64
CA THR A 428 11.01 -24.65 6.58
C THR A 428 10.86 -23.99 5.22
N LEU A 429 11.36 -24.68 4.19
CA LEU A 429 11.27 -24.28 2.79
C LEU A 429 10.65 -25.43 2.00
N GLN A 430 9.80 -25.08 1.03
CA GLN A 430 9.24 -26.04 0.09
C GLN A 430 9.00 -25.38 -1.28
N PRO A 431 9.07 -26.13 -2.39
CA PRO A 431 8.72 -25.61 -3.71
C PRO A 431 7.29 -25.04 -3.71
N GLY A 432 7.10 -23.90 -4.37
CA GLY A 432 5.81 -23.24 -4.49
C GLY A 432 4.70 -24.12 -5.05
N ALA A 433 4.97 -24.82 -6.16
CA ALA A 433 4.03 -25.78 -6.74
C ALA A 433 3.64 -26.90 -5.75
N ALA A 434 4.59 -27.43 -4.99
CA ALA A 434 4.32 -28.46 -3.98
C ALA A 434 3.41 -27.93 -2.85
N PHE A 435 3.67 -26.71 -2.38
CA PHE A 435 2.83 -26.05 -1.39
C PHE A 435 1.40 -25.83 -1.89
N ILE A 436 1.24 -25.24 -3.09
CA ILE A 436 -0.09 -24.97 -3.66
C ILE A 436 -0.86 -26.27 -3.89
N ALA A 437 -0.21 -27.33 -4.39
CA ALA A 437 -0.82 -28.64 -4.52
C ALA A 437 -1.30 -29.18 -3.17
N GLN A 438 -0.47 -29.08 -2.12
CA GLN A 438 -0.84 -29.50 -0.77
C GLN A 438 -2.07 -28.74 -0.24
N GLU A 439 -2.10 -27.42 -0.40
CA GLU A 439 -3.18 -26.59 0.11
C GLU A 439 -4.50 -26.82 -0.66
N LEU A 440 -4.44 -26.97 -1.99
CA LEU A 440 -5.61 -27.31 -2.80
C LEU A 440 -6.15 -28.70 -2.50
N ASN A 441 -5.28 -29.71 -2.39
CA ASN A 441 -5.67 -31.08 -2.03
C ASN A 441 -6.36 -31.11 -0.65
N ALA A 442 -5.88 -30.31 0.30
CA ALA A 442 -6.46 -30.22 1.63
C ALA A 442 -7.84 -29.54 1.66
N VAL A 443 -8.17 -28.69 0.68
CA VAL A 443 -9.44 -27.95 0.64
C VAL A 443 -10.45 -28.56 -0.32
N TRP A 444 -10.04 -29.01 -1.51
CA TRP A 444 -10.92 -29.60 -2.54
C TRP A 444 -10.85 -31.13 -2.64
N GLY A 445 -9.98 -31.80 -1.87
CA GLY A 445 -9.84 -33.26 -1.95
C GLY A 445 -9.24 -33.76 -3.28
N THR A 446 -8.54 -32.88 -4.01
CA THR A 446 -7.83 -33.21 -5.24
C THR A 446 -6.59 -34.07 -4.95
N THR A 447 -5.94 -34.55 -6.02
CA THR A 447 -4.70 -35.33 -5.97
C THR A 447 -3.58 -34.67 -6.79
N PHE A 448 -3.56 -33.34 -6.79
CA PHE A 448 -2.54 -32.57 -7.49
C PHE A 448 -1.16 -32.83 -6.91
N THR A 449 -0.16 -32.75 -7.79
CA THR A 449 1.26 -32.83 -7.47
C THR A 449 1.93 -31.52 -7.87
N ASP A 450 3.15 -31.32 -7.40
CA ASP A 450 4.03 -30.24 -7.86
C ASP A 450 4.16 -30.20 -9.39
N ALA A 451 4.21 -31.36 -10.04
CA ALA A 451 4.36 -31.48 -11.49
C ALA A 451 3.11 -31.10 -12.30
N ASN A 452 1.90 -31.20 -11.73
CA ASN A 452 0.66 -31.01 -12.50
C ASN A 452 -0.22 -29.85 -12.04
N VAL A 453 -0.01 -29.31 -10.84
CA VAL A 453 -0.89 -28.29 -10.23
C VAL A 453 -1.07 -27.05 -11.12
N GLY A 454 0.00 -26.57 -11.77
CA GLY A 454 -0.08 -25.42 -12.67
C GLY A 454 -1.00 -25.69 -13.87
N SER A 455 -0.85 -26.85 -14.52
CA SER A 455 -1.72 -27.25 -15.63
C SER A 455 -3.15 -27.53 -15.19
N ALA A 456 -3.33 -28.03 -13.96
CA ALA A 456 -4.64 -28.33 -13.39
C ALA A 456 -5.42 -27.08 -12.99
N LEU A 457 -4.72 -25.99 -12.66
CA LEU A 457 -5.29 -24.67 -12.38
C LEU A 457 -5.61 -23.85 -13.65
N ALA A 458 -5.00 -24.16 -14.79
CA ALA A 458 -5.22 -23.44 -16.04
C ALA A 458 -6.70 -23.25 -16.45
N PRO A 459 -7.61 -24.24 -16.28
CA PRO A 459 -9.04 -24.04 -16.56
C PRO A 459 -9.83 -23.35 -15.43
N GLY A 460 -9.23 -23.13 -14.25
CA GLY A 460 -9.91 -22.60 -13.07
C GLY A 460 -9.59 -23.36 -11.77
N LEU A 461 -10.20 -22.93 -10.66
CA LEU A 461 -10.20 -23.71 -9.42
C LEU A 461 -10.99 -25.02 -9.59
N PRO A 462 -10.68 -26.08 -8.84
CA PRO A 462 -11.49 -27.30 -8.85
C PRO A 462 -12.94 -27.00 -8.47
N ALA A 463 -13.88 -27.80 -8.98
CA ALA A 463 -15.27 -27.72 -8.54
C ALA A 463 -15.37 -28.10 -7.05
N PRO A 464 -16.19 -27.40 -6.27
CA PRO A 464 -16.27 -27.59 -4.83
C PRO A 464 -16.91 -28.90 -4.40
#